data_AF-A0A0W0WL91-F1
#
_entry.id   AF-A0A0W0WL91-F1
#
_cell.length_a   1.000
_cell.length_b   1.000
_cell.length_c   1.000
_cell.angle_alpha   90.00
_cell.angle_beta   90.00
_cell.angle_gamma   90.00
#
_symmetry.space_group_name_H-M   'P 1'
#
loop_
_entity.id
_entity.type
_entity.pdbx_description
1 polymer ?
#
loop_
_entity_poly.entity_id
_entity_poly.type
_entity_poly.pdbx_seq_one_letter_code
_entity_poly.pdbx_strand_id
1 'polypeptide(L)'
;MLGAGALLSKHNPDKAKNAPYECGFGAFENAHIPFDVRFYLVAILFIIFDLETAFFVPWAVVLRKINWFGFSAMMIFLGLLVIGFIFEWKRGALEWE
;
A
#
# COMPACT_ATOMS: atom_id res chain seq x y z
N MET A 1 6.80 -1.00 27.42
CA MET A 1 7.81 -2.09 27.38
C MET A 1 9.11 -1.67 26.69
N LEU A 2 9.10 -0.84 25.64
CA LEU A 2 10.32 -0.28 25.02
C LEU A 2 11.23 0.49 26.02
N GLY A 3 10.65 1.28 26.93
CA GLY A 3 11.42 2.04 27.93
C GLY A 3 12.15 1.18 28.98
N ALA A 4 11.50 0.13 29.48
CA ALA A 4 12.14 -0.82 30.40
C ALA A 4 13.26 -1.60 29.70
N GLY A 5 13.06 -1.99 28.44
CA GLY A 5 14.08 -2.65 27.62
C GLY A 5 15.29 -1.76 27.35
N ALA A 6 15.10 -0.47 27.07
CA ALA A 6 16.20 0.46 26.87
C ALA A 6 17.01 0.73 28.17
N LEU A 7 16.34 0.75 29.34
CA LEU A 7 16.97 1.04 30.63
C LEU A 7 17.68 -0.16 31.26
N LEU A 8 17.11 -1.37 31.13
CA LEU A 8 17.64 -2.58 31.77
C LEU A 8 18.56 -3.40 30.83
N SER A 9 18.55 -3.13 29.52
CA SER A 9 19.39 -3.85 28.57
C SER A 9 20.84 -3.36 28.61
N LYS A 10 21.77 -4.30 28.45
CA LYS A 10 23.20 -4.01 28.37
C LYS A 10 23.52 -3.37 27.03
N HIS A 11 23.71 -2.05 27.03
CA HIS A 11 24.14 -1.30 25.85
C HIS A 11 25.67 -1.41 25.67
N ASN A 12 26.12 -2.24 24.72
CA ASN A 12 27.54 -2.36 24.35
C ASN A 12 27.69 -2.36 22.82
N PRO A 13 27.61 -1.17 22.19
CA PRO A 13 27.74 -1.01 20.74
C PRO A 13 29.19 -1.28 20.30
N ASP A 14 29.34 -1.99 19.19
CA ASP A 14 30.63 -2.25 18.57
C ASP A 14 30.49 -2.03 17.05
N LYS A 15 31.59 -1.70 16.37
CA LYS A 15 31.59 -1.43 14.93
C LYS A 15 31.04 -2.61 14.13
N ALA A 16 31.38 -3.83 14.52
CA ALA A 16 30.86 -5.04 13.87
C ALA A 16 29.37 -5.29 14.17
N LYS A 17 28.87 -4.92 15.37
CA LYS A 17 27.45 -5.07 15.73
C LYS A 17 26.53 -4.07 15.03
N ASN A 18 27.07 -2.90 14.70
CA ASN A 18 26.34 -1.82 14.04
C ASN A 18 26.49 -1.88 12.50
N ALA A 19 27.26 -2.83 11.97
CA ALA A 19 27.41 -3.02 10.55
C ALA A 19 26.21 -3.83 9.98
N PRO A 20 25.79 -3.55 8.73
CA PRO A 20 24.83 -4.40 8.02
C PRO A 20 25.35 -5.84 7.89
N TYR A 21 24.45 -6.81 7.98
CA TYR A 21 24.81 -8.21 7.82
C TYR A 21 25.00 -8.56 6.35
N GLU A 22 26.25 -8.81 5.95
CA GLU A 22 26.60 -9.38 4.65
C GLU A 22 27.55 -10.57 4.82
N CYS A 23 27.23 -11.52 5.71
CA CYS A 23 28.05 -12.72 5.93
C CYS A 23 29.54 -12.44 6.25
N GLY A 24 29.84 -11.36 6.98
CA GLY A 24 31.21 -10.98 7.39
C GLY A 24 31.95 -10.05 6.42
N PHE A 25 31.29 -9.67 5.33
CA PHE A 25 31.75 -8.72 4.32
C PHE A 25 31.18 -7.32 4.63
N GLY A 26 31.90 -6.26 4.24
CA GLY A 26 31.39 -4.89 4.34
C GLY A 26 30.43 -4.60 3.17
N ALA A 27 29.51 -3.64 3.30
CA ALA A 27 28.56 -3.35 2.23
C ALA A 27 29.24 -3.09 0.88
N PHE A 28 29.16 -4.06 -0.04
CA PHE A 28 29.92 -4.04 -1.30
C PHE A 28 29.19 -3.36 -2.47
N GLU A 29 27.91 -2.99 -2.29
CA GLU A 29 27.06 -2.54 -3.39
C GLU A 29 26.20 -1.30 -3.06
N ASN A 30 25.68 -0.65 -4.10
CA ASN A 30 24.76 0.46 -3.95
C ASN A 30 23.40 -0.04 -3.43
N ALA A 31 22.89 0.54 -2.35
CA ALA A 31 21.58 0.18 -1.77
C ALA A 31 20.37 0.53 -2.66
N HIS A 32 20.59 1.23 -3.78
CA HIS A 32 19.56 1.67 -4.70
C HIS A 32 19.50 0.75 -5.91
N ILE A 33 18.70 -0.30 -5.78
CA ILE A 33 18.39 -1.24 -6.86
C ILE A 33 17.07 -0.78 -7.49
N PRO A 34 16.96 -0.69 -8.83
CA PRO A 34 15.67 -0.44 -9.45
C PRO A 34 14.70 -1.55 -9.07
N PHE A 35 13.64 -1.19 -8.36
CA PHE A 35 12.56 -2.10 -8.02
C PHE A 35 11.61 -2.26 -9.21
N ASP A 36 10.91 -3.38 -9.23
CA ASP A 36 9.95 -3.67 -10.28
C ASP A 36 8.79 -2.65 -10.26
N VAL A 37 8.37 -2.20 -11.45
CA VAL A 37 7.25 -1.26 -11.63
C VAL A 37 5.95 -1.81 -11.05
N ARG A 38 5.83 -3.14 -10.92
CA ARG A 38 4.67 -3.82 -10.30
C ARG A 38 4.34 -3.29 -8.89
N PHE A 39 5.34 -3.00 -8.06
CA PHE A 39 5.10 -2.44 -6.71
C PHE A 39 4.42 -1.06 -6.77
N TYR A 40 4.81 -0.25 -7.77
CA TYR A 40 4.22 1.06 -7.98
C TYR A 40 2.77 0.98 -8.49
N LEU A 41 2.49 0.03 -9.40
CA LEU A 41 1.13 -0.19 -9.91
C LEU A 41 0.17 -0.62 -8.79
N VAL A 42 0.58 -1.54 -7.92
CA VAL A 42 -0.21 -1.95 -6.74
C VAL A 42 -0.44 -0.76 -5.80
N ALA A 43 0.57 0.08 -5.58
CA ALA A 43 0.44 1.26 -4.72
C ALA A 43 -0.57 2.29 -5.28
N ILE A 44 -0.52 2.58 -6.58
CA ILE A 44 -1.51 3.48 -7.21
C ILE A 44 -2.91 2.90 -7.12
N LEU A 45 -3.07 1.61 -7.46
CA LEU A 45 -4.37 0.96 -7.41
C LEU A 45 -4.94 0.98 -5.98
N PHE A 46 -4.10 0.76 -4.98
CA PHE A 46 -4.49 0.86 -3.58
C PHE A 46 -4.95 2.28 -3.21
N ILE A 47 -4.23 3.32 -3.64
CA ILE A 47 -4.60 4.72 -3.37
C ILE A 47 -5.95 5.07 -4.02
N ILE A 48 -6.14 4.66 -5.27
CA ILE A 48 -7.36 4.89 -6.03
C ILE A 48 -8.55 4.21 -5.33
N PHE A 49 -8.40 2.92 -4.99
CA PHE A 49 -9.44 2.16 -4.31
C PHE A 49 -9.73 2.70 -2.89
N ASP A 50 -8.72 3.09 -2.13
CA ASP A 50 -8.90 3.66 -0.78
C ASP A 50 -9.69 4.99 -0.84
N LEU A 51 -9.31 5.88 -1.77
CA LEU A 51 -10.03 7.12 -2.03
C LEU A 51 -11.51 6.87 -2.38
N GLU A 52 -11.79 5.83 -3.17
CA GLU A 52 -13.16 5.47 -3.56
C GLU A 52 -13.98 4.97 -2.39
N THR A 53 -13.40 4.12 -1.53
CA THR A 53 -14.08 3.68 -0.31
C THR A 53 -14.34 4.84 0.65
N ALA A 54 -13.47 5.85 0.68
CA ALA A 54 -13.71 7.07 1.44
C ALA A 54 -14.94 7.84 0.95
N PHE A 55 -15.25 7.81 -0.36
CA PHE A 55 -16.50 8.37 -0.92
C PHE A 55 -17.72 7.48 -0.70
N PHE A 56 -17.52 6.17 -0.57
CA PHE A 56 -18.60 5.22 -0.33
C PHE A 56 -19.27 5.43 1.05
N VAL A 57 -18.49 5.76 2.08
CA VAL A 57 -18.99 5.98 3.45
C VAL A 57 -20.04 7.10 3.55
N PRO A 58 -19.76 8.36 3.15
CA PRO A 58 -20.75 9.43 3.25
C PRO A 58 -21.98 9.18 2.38
N TRP A 59 -21.81 8.56 1.20
CA TRP A 59 -22.93 8.15 0.36
C TRP A 59 -23.84 7.13 1.06
N ALA A 60 -23.27 6.11 1.69
CA ALA A 60 -24.03 5.09 2.42
C ALA A 60 -24.83 5.71 3.58
N VAL A 61 -24.25 6.70 4.27
CA VAL A 61 -24.92 7.43 5.36
C VAL A 61 -26.11 8.26 4.86
N VAL A 62 -25.99 8.91 3.69
CA VAL A 62 -27.05 9.79 3.16
C VAL A 62 -27.98 9.11 2.16
N LEU A 63 -27.79 7.84 1.82
CA LEU A 63 -28.52 7.11 0.77
C LEU A 63 -30.05 7.32 0.82
N ARG A 64 -30.65 7.31 2.02
CA ARG A 64 -32.08 7.53 2.22
C ARG A 64 -32.57 8.93 1.82
N LYS A 65 -31.70 9.94 1.83
CA LYS A 65 -32.02 11.34 1.51
C LYS A 65 -31.89 11.66 0.02
N ILE A 66 -30.97 10.99 -0.67
CA ILE A 66 -30.61 11.28 -2.07
C ILE A 66 -31.46 10.51 -3.10
N ASN A 67 -32.37 9.64 -2.63
CA ASN A 67 -33.34 8.90 -3.43
C ASN A 67 -32.70 8.12 -4.60
N TRP A 68 -33.46 7.79 -5.65
CA TRP A 68 -32.98 7.00 -6.79
C TRP A 68 -31.79 7.64 -7.53
N PHE A 69 -31.72 8.98 -7.56
CA PHE A 69 -30.66 9.71 -8.26
C PHE A 69 -29.27 9.47 -7.63
N GLY A 70 -29.16 9.57 -6.30
CA GLY A 70 -27.89 9.28 -5.64
C GLY A 70 -27.53 7.80 -5.67
N PHE A 71 -28.53 6.91 -5.73
CA PHE A 71 -28.27 5.49 -5.95
C PHE A 71 -27.65 5.24 -7.33
N SER A 72 -28.27 5.76 -8.41
CA SER A 72 -27.74 5.57 -9.77
C SER A 72 -26.37 6.21 -9.98
N ALA A 73 -26.11 7.37 -9.36
CA ALA A 73 -24.82 8.04 -9.44
C ALA A 73 -23.69 7.18 -8.84
N MET A 74 -23.93 6.56 -7.68
CA MET A 74 -22.95 5.65 -7.08
C MET A 74 -22.79 4.35 -7.86
N MET A 75 -23.86 3.83 -8.46
CA MET A 75 -23.75 2.64 -9.33
C MET A 75 -22.89 2.90 -10.57
N ILE A 76 -22.99 4.09 -11.17
CA ILE A 76 -22.12 4.49 -12.28
C ILE A 76 -20.67 4.65 -11.80
N PHE A 77 -20.48 5.28 -10.65
CA PHE A 77 -19.16 5.43 -10.04
C PHE A 77 -18.50 4.06 -9.81
N LEU A 78 -19.15 3.14 -9.11
CA LEU A 78 -18.68 1.76 -8.91
C LEU A 78 -18.44 1.02 -10.23
N GLY A 79 -19.31 1.22 -11.24
CA GLY A 79 -19.15 0.62 -12.55
C GLY A 79 -17.86 1.03 -13.26
N LEU A 80 -17.49 2.32 -13.19
CA LEU A 80 -16.22 2.81 -13.75
C LEU A 80 -15.01 2.14 -13.09
N LEU A 81 -15.10 1.87 -11.78
CA LEU A 81 -14.03 1.23 -11.00
C LEU A 81 -13.82 -0.22 -11.39
N VAL A 82 -14.92 -0.97 -11.50
CA VAL A 82 -14.86 -2.37 -11.93
C VAL A 82 -14.26 -2.46 -13.33
N ILE A 83 -14.60 -1.53 -14.23
CA ILE A 83 -14.01 -1.49 -15.59
C ILE A 83 -12.51 -1.20 -15.53
N GLY A 84 -12.08 -0.19 -14.75
CA GLY A 84 -10.67 0.13 -14.56
C GLY A 84 -9.87 -1.05 -13.99
N PHE A 85 -10.42 -1.69 -12.95
CA PHE A 85 -9.82 -2.86 -12.32
C PHE A 85 -9.68 -4.05 -13.28
N ILE A 86 -10.74 -4.36 -14.05
CA ILE A 86 -10.69 -5.43 -15.06
C ILE A 86 -9.62 -5.13 -16.12
N PHE A 87 -9.47 -3.86 -16.53
CA PHE A 87 -8.47 -3.46 -17.51
C PHE A 87 -7.04 -3.68 -16.99
N GLU A 88 -6.75 -3.30 -15.74
CA GLU A 88 -5.44 -3.52 -15.13
C GLU A 88 -5.14 -5.01 -14.91
N TRP A 89 -6.14 -5.78 -14.49
CA TRP A 89 -6.03 -7.23 -14.37
C TRP A 89 -5.66 -7.86 -15.72
N LYS A 90 -6.37 -7.50 -16.79
CA LYS A 90 -6.09 -8.04 -18.14
C LYS A 90 -4.73 -7.63 -18.69
N ARG A 91 -4.16 -6.51 -18.23
CA ARG A 91 -2.79 -6.10 -18.62
C ARG A 91 -1.69 -6.87 -17.88
N GLY A 92 -2.03 -7.79 -16.97
CA GLY A 92 -1.05 -8.58 -16.23
C GLY A 92 -0.26 -7.76 -15.20
N ALA A 93 -0.74 -6.56 -14.85
CA ALA A 93 -0.09 -5.70 -13.87
C ALA A 93 -0.05 -6.30 -12.45
N LEU A 94 -0.91 -7.29 -12.20
CA LEU A 94 -1.14 -7.93 -10.90
C LEU A 94 -0.62 -9.38 -10.84
N GLU A 95 -0.09 -9.93 -11.94
CA GLU A 95 0.41 -11.30 -11.97
C GLU A 95 1.87 -11.38 -11.50
N TRP A 96 2.12 -12.37 -10.63
CA TRP A 96 3.41 -12.66 -10.04
C TRP A 96 3.85 -14.04 -10.53
N GLU A 97 4.68 -14.07 -11.57
CA GLU A 97 5.63 -15.17 -11.79
C GLU A 97 6.95 -14.87 -11.07
#